data_AF-A0A7J5MWL3-F1
#
_entry.id   AF-A0A7J5MWL3-F1
#
_cell.length_a   1.000
_cell.length_b   1.000
_cell.length_c   1.000
_cell.angle_alpha   90.00
_cell.angle_beta   90.00
_cell.angle_gamma   90.00
#
_symmetry.space_group_name_H-M   'P 1'
#
loop_
_entity.id
_entity.type
_entity.pdbx_description
1 polymer ?
#
loop_
_entity_poly.entity_id
_entity_poly.type
_entity_poly.pdbx_seq_one_letter_code
_entity_poly.pdbx_strand_id
1 'polypeptide(L)'
;MPEPEERKALTMERVVERLGRTTAFVGRMMKAGELRPLPGNPTMFAPAEVERAAMVLERRRKAIEEIRRMDDLGREDGDSR
;
A
#
# COMPACT_ATOMS: atom_id res chain seq x y z
N MET A 1 -0.40 -16.11 -19.44
CA MET A 1 -1.61 -15.39 -18.99
C MET A 1 -1.80 -15.76 -17.53
N PRO A 2 -1.78 -14.84 -16.55
CA PRO A 2 -2.03 -15.24 -15.16
C PRO A 2 -3.48 -15.73 -15.00
N GLU A 3 -3.64 -16.70 -14.11
CA GLU A 3 -4.78 -17.62 -13.99
C GLU A 3 -6.10 -16.97 -13.52
N PRO A 4 -7.28 -17.56 -13.84
CA PRO A 4 -8.59 -16.99 -13.54
C PRO A 4 -8.99 -16.96 -12.05
N GLU A 5 -8.15 -17.45 -11.13
CA GLU A 5 -8.46 -17.51 -9.69
C GLU A 5 -8.41 -16.14 -8.98
N GLU A 6 -7.67 -15.16 -9.50
CA GLU A 6 -7.62 -13.79 -8.94
C GLU A 6 -8.89 -12.95 -9.21
N ARG A 7 -9.98 -13.55 -9.72
CA ARG A 7 -11.27 -12.86 -9.88
C ARG A 7 -12.18 -12.93 -8.66
N LYS A 8 -11.84 -13.73 -7.64
CA LYS A 8 -12.62 -13.83 -6.41
C LYS A 8 -12.24 -12.70 -5.45
N ALA A 9 -13.25 -12.15 -4.78
CA ALA A 9 -13.04 -11.12 -3.77
C ALA A 9 -12.10 -11.62 -2.67
N LEU A 10 -11.27 -10.72 -2.14
CA LEU A 10 -10.28 -11.02 -1.11
C LEU A 10 -10.86 -10.73 0.27
N THR A 11 -10.58 -11.63 1.22
CA THR A 11 -10.86 -11.39 2.65
C THR A 11 -9.84 -10.42 3.24
N MET A 12 -10.17 -9.85 4.40
CA MET A 12 -9.26 -8.98 5.16
C MET A 12 -7.86 -9.60 5.38
N GLU A 13 -7.79 -10.90 5.69
CA GLU A 13 -6.51 -11.61 5.89
C GLU A 13 -5.66 -11.59 4.62
N ARG A 14 -6.25 -11.88 3.46
CA ARG A 14 -5.56 -11.82 2.17
C ARG A 14 -5.12 -10.39 1.81
N VAL A 15 -5.91 -9.38 2.19
CA VAL A 15 -5.54 -7.98 2.00
C VAL A 15 -4.30 -7.62 2.83
N VAL A 16 -4.29 -8.00 4.12
CA VAL A 16 -3.16 -7.79 5.04
C VAL A 16 -1.89 -8.44 4.50
N GLU A 17 -1.98 -9.70 4.05
CA GLU A 17 -0.87 -10.41 3.41
C GLU A 17 -0.36 -9.67 2.17
N ARG A 18 -1.26 -9.29 1.25
CA ARG A 18 -0.87 -8.68 -0.02
C ARG A 18 -0.30 -7.27 0.12
N LEU A 19 -0.78 -6.51 1.12
CA LEU A 19 -0.26 -5.17 1.41
C LEU A 19 1.00 -5.20 2.29
N GLY A 20 1.34 -6.35 2.92
CA GLY A 20 2.45 -6.44 3.86
C GLY A 20 2.30 -5.47 5.03
N ARG A 21 1.07 -5.33 5.56
CA ARG A 21 0.69 -4.35 6.59
C ARG A 21 -0.23 -4.99 7.61
N THR A 22 -0.35 -4.38 8.79
CA THR A 22 -1.22 -4.89 9.85
C THR A 22 -2.70 -4.61 9.57
N THR A 23 -3.58 -5.40 10.17
CA THR A 23 -5.05 -5.20 10.10
C THR A 23 -5.46 -3.81 10.56
N ALA A 24 -4.80 -3.27 11.59
CA ALA A 24 -5.04 -1.91 12.06
C ALA A 24 -4.67 -0.84 11.02
N PHE A 25 -3.60 -1.07 10.24
CA PHE A 25 -3.23 -0.18 9.14
C PHE A 25 -4.28 -0.22 8.03
N VAL A 26 -4.72 -1.43 7.65
CA VAL A 26 -5.78 -1.61 6.64
C VAL A 26 -7.09 -0.93 7.10
N GLY A 27 -7.45 -1.06 8.37
CA GLY A 27 -8.61 -0.36 8.94
C GLY A 27 -8.50 1.17 8.85
N ARG A 28 -7.30 1.74 9.00
CA ARG A 28 -7.08 3.17 8.77
C ARG A 28 -7.24 3.56 7.30
N MET A 29 -6.74 2.74 6.37
CA MET A 29 -6.93 2.97 4.94
C MET A 29 -8.41 2.97 4.57
N MET A 30 -9.18 2.04 5.12
CA MET A 30 -10.64 2.00 4.93
C MET A 30 -11.32 3.25 5.48
N LYS A 31 -10.96 3.68 6.70
CA LYS A 31 -11.50 4.90 7.31
C LYS A 31 -11.16 6.16 6.51
N ALA A 32 -9.98 6.21 5.90
CA ALA A 32 -9.54 7.28 5.03
C ALA A 32 -10.13 7.20 3.60
N GLY A 33 -10.84 6.12 3.26
CA GLY A 33 -11.40 5.89 1.93
C GLY A 33 -10.37 5.51 0.87
N GLU A 34 -9.13 5.20 1.27
CA GLU A 34 -8.02 4.75 0.41
C GLU A 34 -8.12 3.27 0.01
N LEU A 35 -8.93 2.50 0.73
CA LEU A 35 -9.27 1.12 0.41
C LEU A 35 -10.76 0.89 0.63
N ARG A 36 -11.48 0.43 -0.39
CA ARG A 36 -12.94 0.20 -0.29
C ARG A 36 -13.31 -1.27 -0.36
N PRO A 37 -14.11 -1.78 0.59
CA PRO A 37 -14.68 -3.10 0.46
C PRO A 37 -15.77 -3.13 -0.62
N LEU A 38 -16.24 -4.31 -0.97
CA LEU A 38 -17.31 -4.50 -1.93
C LEU A 38 -18.64 -3.90 -1.43
N PRO A 39 -19.45 -3.33 -2.33
CA PRO A 39 -20.80 -2.87 -1.97
C PRO A 39 -21.62 -4.01 -1.38
N GLY A 40 -22.25 -3.78 -0.22
CA GLY A 40 -23.06 -4.78 0.47
C GLY A 40 -22.26 -5.88 1.19
N ASN A 41 -20.92 -5.88 1.09
CA ASN A 41 -20.07 -6.83 1.81
C ASN A 41 -18.79 -6.16 2.35
N PRO A 42 -18.82 -5.64 3.60
CA PRO A 42 -17.72 -4.86 4.16
C PRO A 42 -16.47 -5.69 4.52
N THR A 43 -16.53 -7.01 4.45
CA THR A 43 -15.41 -7.91 4.80
C THR A 43 -14.64 -8.41 3.58
N MET A 44 -15.13 -8.09 2.38
CA MET A 44 -14.59 -8.57 1.11
C MET A 44 -14.13 -7.40 0.23
N PHE A 45 -13.05 -7.60 -0.51
CA PHE A 45 -12.40 -6.55 -1.30
C PHE A 45 -12.20 -7.00 -2.75
N ALA A 46 -12.37 -6.08 -3.69
CA ALA A 46 -12.03 -6.37 -5.07
C ALA A 46 -10.49 -6.48 -5.21
N PRO A 47 -9.95 -7.52 -5.85
CA PRO A 47 -8.51 -7.68 -6.07
C PRO A 47 -7.87 -6.43 -6.69
N ALA A 48 -8.50 -5.85 -7.72
CA ALA A 48 -8.04 -4.63 -8.37
C ALA A 48 -7.99 -3.41 -7.44
N GLU A 49 -8.87 -3.31 -6.44
CA GLU A 49 -8.82 -2.23 -5.44
C GLU A 49 -7.63 -2.41 -4.50
N VAL A 50 -7.36 -3.65 -4.09
CA VAL A 50 -6.20 -3.99 -3.24
C VAL A 50 -4.88 -3.75 -3.98
N GLU A 51 -4.82 -4.07 -5.28
CA GLU A 51 -3.66 -3.78 -6.12
C GLU A 51 -3.41 -2.28 -6.30
N ARG A 52 -4.47 -1.49 -6.50
CA ARG A 52 -4.35 -0.03 -6.52
C ARG A 52 -3.76 0.50 -5.23
N ALA A 53 -4.26 0.02 -4.08
CA ALA A 53 -3.73 0.38 -2.78
C ALA A 53 -2.24 0.00 -2.63
N ALA A 54 -1.86 -1.19 -3.07
CA ALA A 54 -0.47 -1.65 -3.05
C ALA A 54 0.46 -0.73 -3.87
N MET A 55 0.05 -0.36 -5.09
CA MET A 55 0.83 0.55 -5.94
C MET A 55 1.01 1.93 -5.33
N VAL A 56 -0.03 2.47 -4.69
CA VAL A 56 0.06 3.77 -4.00
C VAL A 56 1.04 3.70 -2.83
N LEU A 57 0.99 2.62 -2.03
CA LEU A 57 1.93 2.42 -0.92
C LEU A 57 3.37 2.30 -1.40
N GLU A 58 3.61 1.58 -2.51
CA GLU A 58 4.94 1.47 -3.10
C GLU A 58 5.47 2.84 -3.57
N ARG A 59 4.64 3.63 -4.26
CA ARG A 59 5.02 4.98 -4.71
C ARG A 59 5.35 5.89 -3.53
N ARG A 60 4.53 5.86 -2.48
CA ARG A 60 4.79 6.63 -1.23
C ARG A 60 6.11 6.20 -0.59
N ARG A 61 6.43 4.90 -0.60
CA ARG A 61 7.71 4.40 -0.07
C ARG A 61 8.89 4.95 -0.86
N LYS A 62 8.86 4.83 -2.20
CA LYS A 62 9.93 5.31 -3.08
C LYS A 62 10.14 6.82 -2.92
N ALA A 63 9.07 7.60 -2.83
CA ALA A 63 9.17 9.05 -2.61
C ALA A 63 9.88 9.38 -1.29
N ILE A 64 9.56 8.67 -0.20
CA ILE A 64 10.22 8.87 1.10
C ILE A 64 11.70 8.45 1.02
N GLU A 65 12.01 7.34 0.34
CA GLU A 65 13.40 6.89 0.16
C GLU A 65 14.22 7.88 -0.68
N GLU A 66 13.62 8.48 -1.71
CA GLU A 66 14.27 9.50 -2.54
C GLU A 66 14.55 10.79 -1.76
N ILE A 67 13.58 11.27 -0.98
CA ILE A 67 13.77 12.42 -0.08
C ILE A 67 14.92 12.16 0.89
N ARG A 68 14.96 10.98 1.53
CA ARG A 68 16.04 10.61 2.45
C ARG A 68 17.41 10.63 1.77
N ARG A 69 17.51 10.07 0.55
CA ARG A 69 18.76 10.11 -0.21
C ARG A 69 19.21 11.54 -0.50
N MET A 70 18.28 12.44 -0.84
CA MET A 70 18.60 13.85 -1.07
C MET A 70 19.06 14.56 0.21
N ASP A 71 18.43 14.29 1.36
CA ASP A 71 18.84 14.81 2.67
C ASP A 71 20.23 14.30 3.08
N ASP A 72 20.56 13.02 2.83
CA ASP A 72 21.88 12.46 3.11
C ASP A 72 22.97 13.09 2.22
N LEU A 73 22.72 13.24 0.91
CA LEU A 73 23.64 13.89 -0.03
C LEU A 73 23.93 15.35 0.36
N GLY A 74 22.91 16.11 0.79
CA GLY A 74 23.09 17.49 1.23
C GLY A 74 23.88 17.64 2.55
N ARG A 75 24.08 16.55 3.29
CA ARG A 75 24.83 16.54 4.55
C ARG A 75 26.33 16.24 4.34
N GLU A 76 26.68 15.49 3.30
CA GLU A 76 28.08 15.19 2.95
C GLU A 76 28.82 16.41 2.38
N ASP A 77 28.12 17.32 1.69
CA ASP A 77 28.70 18.59 1.22
C ASP A 77 28.90 19.65 2.34
N GLY A 78 28.37 19.41 3.55
CA GLY A 78 28.42 20.35 4.68
C GLY A 78 29.59 20.17 5.64
N ASP A 79 30.32 19.05 5.58
CA ASP A 79 31.39 18.66 6.51
C ASP A 79 32.79 18.75 5.87
N SER A 80 32.98 19.71 4.96
CA SER A 80 34.30 20.09 4.43
C SER A 80 34.66 21.49 4.90
N ARG A 81 34.93 21.67 6.20
CA ARG A 81 35.56 22.88 6.74
C ARG A 81 36.42 22.61 7.96
#